data_AF-A0A9W4I605-F1
#
_entry.id   AF-A0A9W4I605-F1
#
_cell.length_a   1.000
_cell.length_b   1.000
_cell.length_c   1.000
_cell.angle_alpha   90.00
_cell.angle_beta   90.00
_cell.angle_gamma   90.00
#
_symmetry.space_group_name_H-M   'P 1'
#
loop_
_entity.id
_entity.type
_entity.pdbx_description
1 polymer ?
#
loop_
_entity_poly.entity_id
_entity_poly.type
_entity_poly.pdbx_seq_one_letter_code
_entity_poly.pdbx_strand_id
1 'polypeptide(L)'
;MFPTRRLASQGFFKRSADEFGRLSRIAWNTEALHTPTKPYNLLNFEDEATTTGCKTMADRAVGGFSTASLDHEPADPSSNTPSHARFHGTISTKLPENWRVERTGYAAFRNQDRGFWLLGRLYWDVDPYAYLALRIKSDGRRYTVNVQTDAVVETDIHQHRLYTRHHRVRQEQPEAYESNPESPDAAEDLYPGGMPAALSDVPPESTIISTSTSTTTSGSDGWETVLLPFSSFVRTNYGFVVEPQTSLTRQRVKSIGIGLTDRVDGPFDLRIHKIWATNGMGEADIEEERRICGGNALPLDEGVRSGWTEQSEQLPEKESKQKSQEPQQKGLKGLKWEE
;
A
#
# COMPACT_ATOMS: atom_id res chain seq x y z
N MET A 1 31.18 -49.61 -21.27
CA MET A 1 30.66 -48.68 -20.24
C MET A 1 30.85 -47.27 -20.79
N PHE A 2 29.78 -46.66 -21.31
CA PHE A 2 29.81 -45.33 -21.91
C PHE A 2 29.50 -44.29 -20.82
N PRO A 3 30.28 -43.20 -20.67
CA PRO A 3 29.95 -42.19 -19.66
C PRO A 3 28.88 -41.25 -20.19
N THR A 4 27.77 -41.17 -19.48
CA THR A 4 26.64 -40.27 -19.73
C THR A 4 27.03 -38.82 -19.43
N ARG A 5 26.81 -37.90 -20.38
CA ARG A 5 26.97 -36.45 -20.20
C ARG A 5 25.99 -35.95 -19.13
N ARG A 6 26.51 -35.28 -18.09
CA ARG A 6 25.70 -34.49 -17.15
C ARG A 6 25.17 -33.24 -17.87
N LEU A 7 23.84 -33.11 -17.93
CA LEU A 7 23.16 -31.89 -18.34
C LEU A 7 23.40 -30.83 -17.25
N ALA A 8 24.29 -29.88 -17.53
CA ALA A 8 24.49 -28.71 -16.70
C ALA A 8 23.24 -27.82 -16.73
N SER A 9 22.86 -27.34 -15.56
CA SER A 9 21.69 -26.52 -15.28
C SER A 9 21.57 -25.28 -16.17
N GLN A 10 20.67 -25.33 -17.16
CA GLN A 10 20.30 -24.18 -18.01
C GLN A 10 19.64 -23.02 -17.23
N GLY A 11 19.30 -23.20 -15.95
CA GLY A 11 18.66 -22.18 -15.12
C GLY A 11 19.60 -21.11 -14.56
N PHE A 12 20.86 -21.43 -14.26
CA PHE A 12 21.79 -20.47 -13.63
C PHE A 12 22.38 -19.50 -14.66
N PHE A 13 22.85 -19.99 -15.81
CA PHE A 13 23.45 -19.14 -16.84
C PHE A 13 22.44 -18.18 -17.48
N LYS A 14 21.17 -18.59 -17.60
CA LYS A 14 20.10 -17.70 -18.10
C LYS A 14 19.82 -16.58 -17.10
N ARG A 15 19.68 -16.89 -15.81
CA ARG A 15 19.50 -15.90 -14.73
C ARG A 15 20.69 -14.94 -14.64
N SER A 16 21.92 -15.44 -14.79
CA SER A 16 23.12 -14.58 -14.79
C SER A 16 23.24 -13.69 -16.04
N ALA A 17 22.84 -14.19 -17.21
CA ALA A 17 22.84 -13.40 -18.44
C ALA A 17 21.75 -12.31 -18.42
N ASP A 18 20.57 -12.62 -17.87
CA ASP A 18 19.49 -11.66 -17.69
C ASP A 18 19.89 -10.56 -16.69
N GLU A 19 20.54 -10.91 -15.57
CA GLU A 19 21.08 -9.93 -14.61
C GLU A 19 22.23 -9.10 -15.20
N PHE A 20 23.14 -9.71 -15.96
CA PHE A 20 24.23 -8.99 -16.60
C PHE A 20 23.72 -8.02 -17.67
N GLY A 21 22.73 -8.44 -18.47
CA GLY A 21 22.06 -7.57 -19.45
C GLY A 21 21.33 -6.42 -18.77
N ARG A 22 20.70 -6.66 -17.62
CA ARG A 22 20.06 -5.63 -16.80
C ARG A 22 21.07 -4.63 -16.25
N LEU A 23 22.13 -5.09 -15.58
CA LEU A 23 23.20 -4.23 -15.06
C LEU A 23 23.88 -3.45 -16.18
N SER A 24 24.04 -4.04 -17.36
CA SER A 24 24.58 -3.36 -18.55
C SER A 24 23.63 -2.27 -19.07
N ARG A 25 22.31 -2.50 -19.04
CA ARG A 25 21.29 -1.51 -19.42
C ARG A 25 21.18 -0.37 -18.40
N ILE A 26 21.34 -0.68 -17.12
CA ILE A 26 21.42 0.30 -16.02
C ILE A 26 22.73 1.09 -16.08
N ALA A 27 23.84 0.47 -16.47
CA ALA A 27 25.13 1.14 -16.59
C ALA A 27 25.25 2.00 -17.88
N TRP A 28 24.52 1.65 -18.94
CA TRP A 28 24.52 2.40 -20.20
C TRP A 28 23.54 3.57 -20.19
N ASN A 29 22.43 3.46 -19.45
CA ASN A 29 21.55 4.59 -19.19
C ASN A 29 22.09 5.34 -17.96
N THR A 30 22.70 6.50 -18.17
CA THR A 30 23.07 7.48 -17.12
C THR A 30 21.87 7.99 -16.30
N GLU A 31 20.68 7.41 -16.45
CA GLU A 31 19.46 7.58 -15.63
C GLU A 31 19.56 6.97 -14.23
N ALA A 32 20.59 6.17 -13.91
CA ALA A 32 20.80 5.63 -12.55
C ALA A 32 20.99 6.72 -11.46
N LEU A 33 21.09 8.00 -11.85
CA LEU A 33 21.13 9.15 -10.95
C LEU A 33 19.75 9.76 -10.66
N HIS A 34 18.68 9.37 -11.37
CA HIS A 34 17.33 9.92 -11.16
C HIS A 34 16.31 8.84 -10.82
N THR A 35 15.75 8.93 -9.62
CA THR A 35 14.56 8.19 -9.19
C THR A 35 13.41 8.47 -10.17
N PRO A 36 12.77 7.46 -10.78
CA PRO A 36 11.69 7.69 -11.74
C PRO A 36 10.52 8.38 -11.05
N THR A 37 10.12 9.52 -11.60
CA THR A 37 9.03 10.36 -11.08
C THR A 37 7.68 10.04 -11.73
N LYS A 38 7.68 9.38 -12.89
CA LYS A 38 6.45 9.01 -13.60
C LYS A 38 5.77 7.82 -12.90
N PRO A 39 4.46 7.89 -12.60
CA PRO A 39 3.75 6.76 -12.01
C PRO A 39 3.72 5.56 -12.95
N TYR A 40 3.87 4.36 -12.40
CA TYR A 40 3.74 3.11 -13.13
C TYR A 40 2.40 2.44 -12.84
N ASN A 41 1.46 2.59 -13.77
CA ASN A 41 0.11 2.07 -13.64
C ASN A 41 0.11 0.54 -13.68
N LEU A 42 -0.41 -0.09 -12.63
CA LEU A 42 -0.49 -1.54 -12.50
C LEU A 42 -1.89 -2.02 -12.86
N LEU A 43 -2.92 -1.40 -12.28
CA LEU A 43 -4.33 -1.62 -12.58
C LEU A 43 -5.04 -0.27 -12.72
N ASN A 44 -5.57 0.03 -13.89
CA ASN A 44 -6.37 1.23 -14.14
C ASN A 44 -7.81 0.81 -14.45
N PHE A 45 -8.74 1.08 -13.53
CA PHE A 45 -10.15 0.71 -13.66
C PHE A 45 -10.99 1.77 -14.37
N GLU A 46 -10.35 2.76 -15.00
CA GLU A 46 -11.00 3.53 -16.05
C GLU A 46 -11.42 2.65 -17.22
N ASP A 47 -10.62 1.64 -17.52
CA ASP A 47 -10.84 0.64 -18.57
C ASP A 47 -11.53 -0.60 -17.98
N GLU A 48 -12.71 -0.92 -18.53
CA GLU A 48 -13.50 -2.11 -18.20
C GLU A 48 -12.70 -3.42 -18.40
N ALA A 49 -11.75 -3.43 -19.34
CA ALA A 49 -10.89 -4.58 -19.57
C ALA A 49 -10.05 -4.95 -18.34
N THR A 50 -9.66 -3.97 -17.52
CA THR A 50 -8.92 -4.23 -16.26
C THR A 50 -9.78 -5.01 -15.27
N THR A 51 -11.06 -4.64 -15.14
CA THR A 51 -12.02 -5.36 -14.28
C THR A 51 -12.26 -6.77 -14.79
N THR A 52 -12.43 -6.94 -16.11
CA THR A 52 -12.59 -8.25 -16.76
C THR A 52 -11.35 -9.13 -16.59
N GLY A 53 -10.17 -8.53 -16.54
CA GLY A 53 -8.90 -9.18 -16.26
C GLY A 53 -8.71 -9.59 -14.79
N CYS A 54 -9.68 -9.34 -13.91
CA CYS A 54 -9.65 -9.75 -12.52
C CYS A 54 -10.52 -10.98 -12.25
N LYS A 55 -10.21 -11.70 -11.17
CA LYS A 55 -11.02 -12.81 -10.69
C LYS A 55 -11.35 -12.62 -9.22
N THR A 56 -12.60 -12.89 -8.85
CA THR A 56 -13.07 -12.88 -7.47
C THR A 56 -12.91 -14.26 -6.83
N MET A 57 -12.80 -14.27 -5.51
CA MET A 57 -12.62 -15.44 -4.66
C MET A 57 -13.45 -15.23 -3.40
N ALA A 58 -14.19 -16.23 -2.95
CA ALA A 58 -14.93 -16.21 -1.70
C ALA A 58 -14.95 -17.62 -1.09
N ASP A 59 -15.23 -17.71 0.20
CA ASP A 59 -15.36 -18.99 0.92
C ASP A 59 -16.43 -19.93 0.34
N ARG A 60 -17.33 -19.44 -0.51
CA ARG A 60 -18.29 -20.24 -1.26
C ARG A 60 -17.65 -21.38 -2.05
N ALA A 61 -16.42 -21.20 -2.51
CA ALA A 61 -15.66 -22.25 -3.19
C ALA A 61 -15.39 -23.48 -2.31
N VAL A 62 -15.40 -23.32 -0.99
CA VAL A 62 -15.24 -24.38 0.01
C VAL A 62 -16.54 -24.65 0.79
N GLY A 63 -17.68 -24.13 0.33
CA GLY A 63 -19.00 -24.33 0.95
C GLY A 63 -19.41 -23.24 1.95
N GLY A 64 -18.65 -22.16 2.09
CA GLY A 64 -19.07 -20.98 2.85
C GLY A 64 -20.20 -20.20 2.20
N PHE A 65 -20.70 -19.18 2.90
CA PHE A 65 -21.86 -18.41 2.48
C PHE A 65 -21.52 -17.00 1.95
N SER A 66 -20.25 -16.60 1.99
CA SER A 66 -19.82 -15.28 1.52
C SER A 66 -19.98 -15.13 0.00
N THR A 67 -20.12 -13.88 -0.45
CA THR A 67 -20.18 -13.49 -1.87
C THR A 67 -19.09 -12.47 -2.19
N ALA A 68 -18.64 -12.46 -3.44
CA ALA A 68 -17.68 -11.49 -3.94
C ALA A 68 -17.92 -11.22 -5.43
N SER A 69 -18.18 -9.97 -5.77
CA SER A 69 -18.35 -9.45 -7.13
C SER A 69 -17.40 -8.29 -7.37
N LEU A 70 -16.98 -8.11 -8.61
CA LEU A 70 -16.14 -6.99 -9.04
C LEU A 70 -16.68 -6.49 -10.38
N ASP A 71 -17.39 -5.36 -10.32
CA ASP A 71 -18.08 -4.79 -11.47
C ASP A 71 -17.41 -3.48 -11.89
N HIS A 72 -17.43 -3.17 -13.19
CA HIS A 72 -16.99 -1.87 -13.69
C HIS A 72 -18.15 -0.88 -13.61
N GLU A 73 -17.90 0.28 -13.02
CA GLU A 73 -18.83 1.40 -12.97
C GLU A 73 -18.23 2.59 -13.74
N PRO A 74 -18.89 3.08 -14.80
CA PRO A 74 -18.37 4.20 -15.59
C PRO A 74 -18.38 5.50 -14.78
N ALA A 75 -17.61 6.49 -15.25
CA ALA A 75 -17.58 7.80 -14.62
C ALA A 75 -18.98 8.45 -14.65
N ASP A 76 -19.36 9.06 -13.53
CA ASP A 76 -20.57 9.86 -13.40
C ASP A 76 -20.18 11.32 -13.12
N PRO A 77 -20.25 12.21 -14.13
CA PRO A 77 -19.93 13.62 -13.98
C PRO A 77 -20.84 14.36 -12.99
N SER A 78 -22.07 13.89 -12.76
CA SER A 78 -23.02 14.58 -11.89
C SER A 78 -22.66 14.45 -10.41
N SER A 79 -22.08 13.32 -10.02
CA SER A 79 -21.60 13.03 -8.66
C SER A 79 -20.09 13.22 -8.49
N ASN A 80 -19.38 13.67 -9.54
CA ASN A 80 -17.92 13.71 -9.61
C ASN A 80 -17.27 12.35 -9.28
N THR A 81 -17.96 11.25 -9.63
CA THR A 81 -17.45 9.89 -9.42
C THR A 81 -16.63 9.47 -10.64
N PRO A 82 -15.34 9.11 -10.48
CA PRO A 82 -14.54 8.63 -11.59
C PRO A 82 -14.97 7.22 -12.01
N SER A 83 -14.57 6.80 -13.21
CA SER A 83 -14.70 5.41 -13.66
C SER A 83 -13.90 4.50 -12.72
N HIS A 84 -14.49 3.41 -12.27
CA HIS A 84 -13.87 2.58 -11.22
C HIS A 84 -14.38 1.13 -11.23
N ALA A 85 -13.67 0.27 -10.51
CA ALA A 85 -14.18 -1.05 -10.16
C ALA A 85 -14.84 -1.01 -8.78
N ARG A 86 -16.00 -1.63 -8.66
CA ARG A 86 -16.71 -1.80 -7.41
C ARG A 86 -16.58 -3.24 -6.94
N PHE A 87 -15.81 -3.44 -5.89
CA PHE A 87 -15.68 -4.71 -5.19
C PHE A 87 -16.70 -4.79 -4.06
N HIS A 88 -17.73 -5.63 -4.22
CA HIS A 88 -18.84 -5.72 -3.28
C HIS A 88 -19.32 -7.15 -3.05
N GLY A 89 -20.07 -7.32 -1.97
CA GLY A 89 -20.62 -8.61 -1.59
C GLY A 89 -21.08 -8.65 -0.14
N THR A 90 -21.13 -9.85 0.41
CA THR A 90 -21.53 -10.12 1.79
C THR A 90 -20.57 -11.12 2.42
N ILE A 91 -20.12 -10.83 3.63
CA ILE A 91 -19.35 -11.76 4.45
C ILE A 91 -20.31 -12.52 5.35
N SER A 92 -20.10 -13.83 5.48
CA SER A 92 -20.73 -14.66 6.50
C SER A 92 -19.71 -15.60 7.12
N THR A 93 -19.65 -15.60 8.44
CA THR A 93 -18.81 -16.48 9.26
C THR A 93 -19.46 -17.82 9.58
N LYS A 94 -20.68 -18.06 9.06
CA LYS A 94 -21.37 -19.34 9.20
C LYS A 94 -20.53 -20.45 8.59
N LEU A 95 -20.26 -21.49 9.38
CA LEU A 95 -19.57 -22.69 8.91
C LEU A 95 -20.54 -23.59 8.14
N PRO A 96 -20.09 -24.25 7.05
CA PRO A 96 -20.86 -25.31 6.42
C PRO A 96 -20.98 -26.53 7.36
N GLU A 97 -21.92 -27.41 7.07
CA GLU A 97 -22.09 -28.68 7.82
C GLU A 97 -20.90 -29.65 7.67
N ASN A 98 -19.90 -29.30 6.85
CA ASN A 98 -18.70 -30.08 6.64
C ASN A 98 -17.61 -29.76 7.67
N TRP A 99 -17.19 -30.76 8.44
CA TRP A 99 -16.13 -30.65 9.45
C TRP A 99 -14.75 -30.26 8.90
N ARG A 100 -14.52 -30.40 7.59
CA ARG A 100 -13.23 -30.07 6.95
C ARG A 100 -12.97 -28.57 6.81
N VAL A 101 -13.97 -27.73 7.05
CA VAL A 101 -13.85 -26.28 6.91
C VAL A 101 -13.87 -25.66 8.30
N GLU A 102 -12.70 -25.27 8.78
CA GLU A 102 -12.54 -24.68 10.11
C GLU A 102 -12.74 -23.16 10.10
N ARG A 103 -12.53 -22.50 8.95
CA ARG A 103 -12.61 -21.03 8.83
C ARG A 103 -13.30 -20.62 7.54
N THR A 104 -14.39 -19.86 7.68
CA THR A 104 -15.09 -19.12 6.61
C THR A 104 -15.09 -17.61 6.91
N GLY A 105 -15.72 -16.80 6.07
CA GLY A 105 -15.82 -15.35 6.21
C GLY A 105 -14.74 -14.59 5.43
N TYR A 106 -14.48 -14.98 4.18
CA TYR A 106 -13.57 -14.22 3.32
C TYR A 106 -14.14 -13.93 1.93
N ALA A 107 -13.74 -12.78 1.40
CA ALA A 107 -13.93 -12.35 0.03
C ALA A 107 -12.63 -11.70 -0.47
N ALA A 108 -12.28 -11.88 -1.74
CA ALA A 108 -11.12 -11.25 -2.33
C ALA A 108 -11.28 -11.14 -3.84
N PHE A 109 -10.46 -10.30 -4.46
CA PHE A 109 -10.19 -10.38 -5.88
C PHE A 109 -8.69 -10.22 -6.14
N ARG A 110 -8.24 -10.67 -7.32
CA ARG A 110 -6.90 -10.36 -7.83
C ARG A 110 -6.90 -10.29 -9.34
N ASN A 111 -5.95 -9.55 -9.92
CA ASN A 111 -5.76 -9.63 -11.37
C ASN A 111 -5.29 -11.02 -11.79
N GLN A 112 -5.68 -11.42 -13.00
CA GLN A 112 -5.12 -12.59 -13.66
C GLN A 112 -3.65 -12.33 -13.97
N ASP A 113 -2.83 -13.36 -13.80
CA ASP A 113 -1.43 -13.33 -14.17
C ASP A 113 -1.31 -12.85 -15.63
N ARG A 114 -0.33 -12.00 -15.92
CA ARG A 114 -0.13 -11.40 -17.25
C ARG A 114 0.21 -12.42 -18.36
N GLY A 115 0.18 -13.71 -18.06
CA GLY A 115 0.42 -14.80 -18.99
C GLY A 115 1.89 -14.98 -19.33
N PHE A 116 2.14 -15.62 -20.48
CA PHE A 116 3.46 -15.89 -21.02
C PHE A 116 3.68 -15.08 -22.30
N TRP A 117 4.88 -14.52 -22.43
CA TRP A 117 5.43 -14.11 -23.71
C TRP A 117 6.42 -15.19 -24.20
N LEU A 118 6.88 -15.07 -25.45
CA LEU A 118 7.73 -16.07 -26.11
C LEU A 118 9.02 -16.47 -25.36
N LEU A 119 9.52 -15.65 -24.42
CA LEU A 119 10.69 -15.99 -23.56
C LEU A 119 10.36 -16.26 -22.09
N GLY A 120 9.08 -16.29 -21.68
CA GLY A 120 8.68 -16.63 -20.31
C GLY A 120 7.47 -15.86 -19.79
N ARG A 121 7.12 -16.09 -18.51
CA ARG A 121 6.03 -15.36 -17.83
C ARG A 121 6.30 -13.86 -17.79
N LEU A 122 5.23 -13.07 -17.94
CA LEU A 122 5.29 -11.62 -17.79
C LEU A 122 5.14 -11.22 -16.32
N TYR A 123 5.97 -10.26 -15.90
CA TYR A 123 5.97 -9.69 -14.56
C TYR A 123 5.92 -8.16 -14.62
N TRP A 124 5.54 -7.53 -13.52
CA TRP A 124 5.81 -6.11 -13.30
C TRP A 124 7.14 -5.94 -12.55
N ASP A 125 7.94 -4.99 -13.02
CA ASP A 125 9.13 -4.51 -12.33
C ASP A 125 8.78 -3.19 -11.64
N VAL A 126 8.57 -3.27 -10.32
CA VAL A 126 8.28 -2.12 -9.45
C VAL A 126 9.48 -1.77 -8.56
N ASP A 127 10.66 -2.35 -8.82
CA ASP A 127 11.88 -2.11 -8.05
C ASP A 127 12.27 -0.62 -7.98
N PRO A 128 12.11 0.18 -9.05
CA PRO A 128 12.44 1.60 -9.00
C PRO A 128 11.48 2.46 -8.16
N TYR A 129 10.40 1.88 -7.62
CA TYR A 129 9.36 2.60 -6.89
C TYR A 129 9.34 2.25 -5.40
N ALA A 130 9.09 3.25 -4.57
CA ALA A 130 9.04 3.12 -3.11
C ALA A 130 7.64 2.71 -2.60
N TYR A 131 6.58 3.21 -3.24
CA TYR A 131 5.21 3.05 -2.77
C TYR A 131 4.30 2.35 -3.79
N LEU A 132 3.38 1.54 -3.26
CA LEU A 132 2.17 1.12 -3.95
C LEU A 132 1.04 2.07 -3.55
N ALA A 133 0.50 2.79 -4.53
CA ALA A 133 -0.57 3.74 -4.35
C ALA A 133 -1.91 3.14 -4.79
N LEU A 134 -2.96 3.39 -4.00
CA LEU A 134 -4.32 2.96 -4.29
C LEU A 134 -5.27 4.14 -4.14
N ARG A 135 -6.01 4.51 -5.20
CA ARG A 135 -7.09 5.50 -5.14
C ARG A 135 -8.42 4.78 -4.99
N ILE A 136 -9.05 4.95 -3.84
CA ILE A 136 -10.17 4.14 -3.38
C ILE A 136 -11.24 4.96 -2.68
N LYS A 137 -12.43 4.38 -2.54
CA LYS A 137 -13.48 4.82 -1.64
C LYS A 137 -13.98 3.61 -0.86
N SER A 138 -13.89 3.67 0.46
CA SER A 138 -14.10 2.52 1.35
C SER A 138 -15.32 2.71 2.25
N ASP A 139 -16.00 1.61 2.53
CA ASP A 139 -17.07 1.48 3.53
C ASP A 139 -16.55 1.38 5.00
N GLY A 140 -15.23 1.43 5.22
CA GLY A 140 -14.59 1.34 6.53
C GLY A 140 -14.35 -0.10 7.03
N ARG A 141 -14.55 -1.11 6.17
CA ARG A 141 -14.15 -2.51 6.45
C ARG A 141 -12.63 -2.68 6.45
N ARG A 142 -12.14 -3.75 7.09
CA ARG A 142 -10.69 -4.04 7.21
C ARG A 142 -10.18 -4.85 6.03
N TYR A 143 -9.83 -4.16 4.94
CA TYR A 143 -9.25 -4.78 3.75
C TYR A 143 -7.73 -5.01 3.87
N THR A 144 -7.21 -5.96 3.10
CA THR A 144 -5.79 -6.26 2.95
C THR A 144 -5.39 -6.23 1.49
N VAL A 145 -4.30 -5.55 1.16
CA VAL A 145 -3.66 -5.57 -0.15
C VAL A 145 -2.71 -6.76 -0.20
N ASN A 146 -2.86 -7.57 -1.24
CA ASN A 146 -2.11 -8.81 -1.46
C ASN A 146 -1.26 -8.67 -2.72
N VAL A 147 0.04 -8.91 -2.61
CA VAL A 147 0.99 -8.89 -3.72
C VAL A 147 1.65 -10.27 -3.82
N GLN A 148 1.49 -10.91 -4.98
CA GLN A 148 2.14 -12.18 -5.29
C GLN A 148 3.34 -11.95 -6.21
N THR A 149 4.48 -12.54 -5.88
CA THR A 149 5.71 -12.45 -6.67
C THR A 149 6.18 -13.82 -7.16
N ASP A 150 7.21 -13.87 -8.00
CA ASP A 150 7.93 -15.11 -8.28
C ASP A 150 8.86 -15.48 -7.11
N ALA A 151 8.26 -15.98 -6.03
CA ALA A 151 8.95 -16.54 -4.89
C ALA A 151 9.24 -18.04 -5.09
N VAL A 152 10.13 -18.59 -4.26
CA VAL A 152 10.45 -20.03 -4.25
C VAL A 152 9.23 -20.86 -3.88
N VAL A 153 8.41 -20.35 -2.95
CA VAL A 153 7.14 -20.95 -2.54
C VAL A 153 6.02 -20.19 -3.24
N GLU A 154 5.34 -20.84 -4.18
CA GLU A 154 4.32 -20.18 -5.02
C GLU A 154 3.09 -19.71 -4.22
N THR A 155 2.87 -20.29 -3.04
CA THR A 155 1.78 -19.94 -2.13
C THR A 155 2.11 -18.76 -1.22
N ASP A 156 3.34 -18.22 -1.29
CA ASP A 156 3.71 -17.01 -0.57
C ASP A 156 2.98 -15.78 -1.14
N ILE A 157 2.39 -15.02 -0.23
CA ILE A 157 1.71 -13.77 -0.51
C ILE A 157 2.27 -12.71 0.42
N HIS A 158 2.61 -11.57 -0.14
CA HIS A 158 3.00 -10.40 0.63
C HIS A 158 1.76 -9.56 0.91
N GLN A 159 1.46 -9.30 2.18
CA GLN A 159 0.25 -8.65 2.61
C GLN A 159 0.54 -7.34 3.33
N HIS A 160 -0.33 -6.36 3.13
CA HIS A 160 -0.36 -5.11 3.91
C HIS A 160 -1.81 -4.71 4.14
N ARG A 161 -2.15 -4.21 5.32
CA ARG A 161 -3.50 -3.71 5.58
C ARG A 161 -3.78 -2.43 4.81
N LEU A 162 -4.98 -2.31 4.27
CA LEU A 162 -5.43 -1.09 3.61
C LEU A 162 -6.06 -0.17 4.65
N TYR A 163 -5.27 0.77 5.16
CA TYR A 163 -5.76 1.77 6.11
C TYR A 163 -6.42 2.92 5.36
N THR A 164 -7.70 3.14 5.64
CA THR A 164 -8.53 4.21 5.08
C THR A 164 -8.86 5.23 6.16
N ARG A 165 -9.30 6.44 5.80
CA ARG A 165 -9.79 7.41 6.81
C ARG A 165 -10.97 6.87 7.63
N HIS A 166 -11.73 5.95 7.05
CA HIS A 166 -12.87 5.29 7.69
C HIS A 166 -12.48 4.00 8.43
N HIS A 167 -11.18 3.69 8.54
CA HIS A 167 -10.70 2.50 9.22
C HIS A 167 -11.13 2.51 10.69
N ARG A 168 -12.09 1.63 11.01
CA ARG A 168 -12.59 1.50 12.38
C ARG A 168 -11.58 0.70 13.19
N VAL A 169 -10.83 1.39 14.04
CA VAL A 169 -10.12 0.72 15.15
C VAL A 169 -11.20 0.13 16.05
N ARG A 170 -11.15 -1.19 16.29
CA ARG A 170 -12.03 -1.83 17.25
C ARG A 170 -11.73 -1.18 18.61
N GLN A 171 -12.66 -0.39 19.14
CA GLN A 171 -12.59 -0.01 20.55
C GLN A 171 -12.69 -1.32 21.33
N GLU A 172 -11.62 -1.68 22.04
CA GLU A 172 -11.71 -2.68 23.09
C GLU A 172 -12.73 -2.17 24.11
N GLN A 173 -13.96 -2.69 24.05
CA GLN A 173 -14.88 -2.57 25.16
C GLN A 173 -14.34 -3.47 26.27
N PRO A 174 -14.02 -2.95 27.48
CA PRO A 174 -13.54 -3.77 28.59
C PRO A 174 -14.59 -4.76 29.15
N GLU A 175 -15.81 -4.77 28.61
CA GLU A 175 -16.98 -5.44 29.19
C GLU A 175 -17.65 -6.36 28.14
N ALA A 176 -16.89 -7.29 27.55
CA ALA A 176 -17.42 -8.44 26.82
C ALA A 176 -16.33 -9.50 26.58
N TYR A 177 -15.72 -10.03 27.65
CA TYR A 177 -14.80 -11.17 27.54
C TYR A 177 -15.52 -12.54 27.45
N GLU A 178 -16.84 -12.55 27.18
CA GLU A 178 -17.62 -13.79 27.04
C GLU A 178 -18.39 -13.81 25.71
N SER A 179 -17.69 -13.82 24.56
CA SER A 179 -18.18 -14.46 23.32
C SER A 179 -17.27 -14.29 22.09
N ASN A 180 -15.98 -13.94 22.22
CA ASN A 180 -15.06 -13.91 21.08
C ASN A 180 -14.18 -15.16 21.12
N PRO A 181 -14.23 -16.09 20.14
CA PRO A 181 -13.43 -17.32 20.16
C PRO A 181 -11.97 -17.08 19.75
N GLU A 182 -11.46 -15.85 19.88
CA GLU A 182 -10.03 -15.62 19.96
C GLU A 182 -9.61 -16.02 21.37
N SER A 183 -9.32 -17.30 21.57
CA SER A 183 -8.33 -17.62 22.59
C SER A 183 -7.06 -16.83 22.24
N PRO A 184 -6.39 -16.22 23.22
CA PRO A 184 -5.07 -15.59 23.01
C PRO A 184 -4.13 -16.47 22.16
N ASP A 185 -4.24 -17.79 22.33
CA ASP A 185 -3.53 -18.83 21.59
C ASP A 185 -3.66 -18.72 20.05
N ALA A 186 -4.82 -18.33 19.51
CA ALA A 186 -5.04 -18.32 18.05
C ALA A 186 -4.33 -17.17 17.33
N ALA A 187 -4.09 -16.04 18.00
CA ALA A 187 -3.30 -14.94 17.48
C ALA A 187 -1.80 -15.22 17.63
N GLU A 188 -1.38 -15.84 18.74
CA GLU A 188 -0.02 -16.33 18.94
C GLU A 188 0.35 -17.41 17.91
N ASP A 189 -0.57 -18.31 17.56
CA ASP A 189 -0.37 -19.33 16.51
C ASP A 189 -0.19 -18.71 15.11
N LEU A 190 -0.86 -17.59 14.82
CA LEU A 190 -0.74 -16.88 13.54
C LEU A 190 0.50 -15.98 13.49
N TYR A 191 0.92 -15.47 14.65
CA TYR A 191 1.97 -14.48 14.82
C TYR A 191 2.89 -14.84 16.01
N PRO A 192 3.73 -15.89 15.88
CA PRO A 192 4.55 -16.36 17.00
C PRO A 192 5.58 -15.32 17.49
N GLY A 193 5.95 -14.36 16.63
CA GLY A 193 6.80 -13.20 16.96
C GLY A 193 6.04 -11.91 17.31
N GLY A 194 4.72 -11.98 17.47
CA GLY A 194 3.84 -10.82 17.61
C GLY A 194 3.32 -10.29 16.26
N MET A 195 2.18 -9.58 16.30
CA MET A 195 1.51 -9.08 15.10
C MET A 195 2.36 -8.01 14.39
N PRO A 196 2.73 -8.20 13.11
CA PRO A 196 3.49 -7.21 12.36
C PRO A 196 2.72 -5.89 12.19
N ALA A 197 3.41 -4.76 12.28
CA ALA A 197 2.79 -3.43 12.20
C ALA A 197 1.96 -3.20 10.93
N ALA A 198 2.40 -3.74 9.80
CA ALA A 198 1.68 -3.69 8.51
C ALA A 198 0.35 -4.45 8.49
N LEU A 199 0.15 -5.39 9.43
CA LEU A 199 -1.07 -6.19 9.57
C LEU A 199 -1.86 -5.84 10.85
N SER A 200 -1.37 -4.87 11.62
CA SER A 200 -1.99 -4.38 12.86
C SER A 200 -3.39 -3.80 12.61
N ASP A 201 -4.17 -3.61 13.68
CA ASP A 201 -5.39 -2.83 13.61
C ASP A 201 -5.10 -1.31 13.63
N VAL A 202 -3.90 -0.90 14.06
CA VAL A 202 -3.47 0.52 14.08
C VAL A 202 -2.56 0.80 12.89
N PRO A 203 -2.82 1.86 12.10
CA PRO A 203 -1.95 2.23 10.98
C PRO A 203 -0.53 2.55 11.48
N PRO A 204 0.53 1.95 10.90
CA PRO A 204 1.90 2.32 11.23
C PRO A 204 2.21 3.72 10.72
N GLU A 205 3.14 4.43 11.39
CA GLU A 205 3.56 5.79 11.01
C GLU A 205 4.06 5.91 9.56
N SER A 206 4.55 4.80 8.99
CA SER A 206 5.00 4.73 7.59
C SER A 206 3.88 4.70 6.56
N THR A 207 2.62 4.50 6.99
CA THR A 207 1.45 4.59 6.10
C THR A 207 1.04 6.04 5.95
N ILE A 208 1.13 6.56 4.73
CA ILE A 208 0.72 7.94 4.45
C ILE A 208 -0.75 7.94 4.03
N ILE A 209 -1.58 8.60 4.84
CA ILE A 209 -3.01 8.81 4.64
C ILE A 209 -3.26 10.33 4.76
N SER A 210 -4.23 10.86 4.03
CA SER A 210 -4.58 12.29 4.11
C SER A 210 -4.95 12.71 5.54
N THR A 211 -4.10 13.51 6.18
CA THR A 211 -4.30 14.08 7.51
C THR A 211 -5.17 15.33 7.43
N SER A 212 -6.48 15.16 7.46
CA SER A 212 -7.37 16.21 7.99
C SER A 212 -7.95 15.75 9.31
N THR A 213 -7.54 16.46 10.36
CA THR A 213 -8.02 16.45 11.73
C THR A 213 -9.55 16.51 11.77
N SER A 214 -10.22 15.39 11.99
CA SER A 214 -11.52 15.34 12.66
C SER A 214 -11.86 13.91 13.06
N THR A 215 -11.58 13.62 14.32
CA THR A 215 -12.31 12.64 15.12
C THR A 215 -13.81 12.90 14.97
N THR A 216 -14.58 11.84 14.72
CA THR A 216 -16.05 11.78 14.61
C THR A 216 -16.65 12.35 13.31
N THR A 217 -16.83 11.49 12.30
CA THR A 217 -17.99 11.58 11.41
C THR A 217 -18.47 10.17 11.06
N SER A 218 -19.64 9.81 11.59
CA SER A 218 -20.58 8.96 10.86
C SER A 218 -20.97 9.73 9.58
N GLY A 219 -20.15 9.59 8.55
CA GLY A 219 -20.32 10.23 7.25
C GLY A 219 -19.42 9.55 6.23
N SER A 220 -20.02 8.66 5.45
CA SER A 220 -19.55 8.31 4.10
C SER A 220 -19.28 9.61 3.32
N ASP A 221 -18.29 9.75 2.43
CA ASP A 221 -18.43 9.29 1.05
C ASP A 221 -17.26 9.77 0.15
N GLY A 222 -16.04 9.89 0.69
CA GLY A 222 -14.91 10.45 -0.07
C GLY A 222 -14.09 9.43 -0.83
N TRP A 223 -13.59 9.80 -2.01
CA TRP A 223 -12.41 9.16 -2.59
C TRP A 223 -11.15 9.63 -1.84
N GLU A 224 -10.19 8.75 -1.68
CA GLU A 224 -8.89 9.01 -1.05
C GLU A 224 -7.79 8.19 -1.74
N THR A 225 -6.55 8.67 -1.66
CA THR A 225 -5.37 7.91 -2.08
C THR A 225 -4.57 7.46 -0.86
N VAL A 226 -4.24 6.17 -0.83
CA VAL A 226 -3.42 5.54 0.21
C VAL A 226 -2.09 5.13 -0.38
N LEU A 227 -0.98 5.48 0.28
CA LEU A 227 0.37 5.09 -0.12
C LEU A 227 0.94 4.04 0.84
N LEU A 228 1.21 2.84 0.31
CA LEU A 228 1.76 1.72 1.07
C LEU A 228 3.23 1.50 0.67
N PRO A 229 4.20 1.64 1.58
CA PRO A 229 5.61 1.37 1.26
C PRO A 229 5.79 -0.09 0.86
N PHE A 230 6.44 -0.39 -0.27
CA PHE A 230 6.69 -1.78 -0.67
C PHE A 230 7.55 -2.56 0.35
N SER A 231 8.36 -1.86 1.15
CA SER A 231 9.17 -2.44 2.24
C SER A 231 8.35 -2.86 3.45
N SER A 232 7.11 -2.37 3.60
CA SER A 232 6.26 -2.68 4.75
C SER A 232 5.43 -3.96 4.56
N PHE A 233 5.36 -4.51 3.35
CA PHE A 233 4.60 -5.72 3.09
C PHE A 233 5.21 -6.94 3.80
N VAL A 234 4.35 -7.72 4.44
CA VAL A 234 4.73 -8.89 5.25
C VAL A 234 4.47 -10.17 4.46
N ARG A 235 5.44 -11.06 4.43
CA ARG A 235 5.29 -12.36 3.77
C ARG A 235 4.46 -13.31 4.63
N THR A 236 3.43 -13.88 4.01
CA THR A 236 2.50 -14.84 4.61
C THR A 236 2.32 -16.05 3.71
N ASN A 237 1.89 -17.17 4.28
CA ASN A 237 1.57 -18.40 3.58
C ASN A 237 0.35 -19.03 4.25
N TYR A 238 -0.73 -19.25 3.49
CA TYR A 238 -2.03 -19.70 4.01
C TYR A 238 -2.56 -18.89 5.21
N GLY A 239 -2.22 -17.60 5.29
CA GLY A 239 -2.62 -16.71 6.39
C GLY A 239 -1.69 -16.68 7.59
N PHE A 240 -0.62 -17.49 7.60
CA PHE A 240 0.41 -17.49 8.64
C PHE A 240 1.60 -16.64 8.23
N VAL A 241 2.16 -15.86 9.15
CA VAL A 241 3.40 -15.11 8.90
C VAL A 241 4.57 -16.09 8.79
N VAL A 242 5.34 -16.00 7.72
CA VAL A 242 6.45 -16.94 7.46
C VAL A 242 7.79 -16.30 7.77
N GLU A 243 8.46 -16.81 8.79
CA GLU A 243 9.85 -16.47 9.10
C GLU A 243 10.84 -17.45 8.41
N PRO A 244 12.05 -16.99 8.03
CA PRO A 244 12.54 -15.62 8.11
C PRO A 244 11.87 -14.73 7.06
N GLN A 245 11.44 -13.52 7.45
CA GLN A 245 10.87 -12.57 6.50
C GLN A 245 11.86 -12.26 5.37
N THR A 246 11.39 -12.33 4.14
CA THR A 246 12.14 -11.86 2.97
C THR A 246 11.42 -10.68 2.37
N SER A 247 12.16 -9.67 1.92
CA SER A 247 11.58 -8.54 1.20
C SER A 247 10.84 -8.99 -0.05
N LEU A 248 9.77 -8.26 -0.38
CA LEU A 248 9.01 -8.42 -1.62
C LEU A 248 9.95 -8.36 -2.84
N THR A 249 9.95 -9.39 -3.70
CA THR A 249 10.68 -9.40 -4.98
C THR A 249 10.05 -8.43 -5.98
N ARG A 250 10.46 -7.16 -5.92
CA ARG A 250 9.85 -6.06 -6.68
C ARG A 250 10.03 -6.17 -8.19
N GLN A 251 11.06 -6.88 -8.68
CA GLN A 251 11.28 -7.06 -10.12
C GLN A 251 10.31 -8.07 -10.76
N ARG A 252 9.63 -8.90 -9.95
CA ARG A 252 8.89 -10.07 -10.43
C ARG A 252 7.50 -10.19 -9.80
N VAL A 253 6.74 -9.09 -9.80
CA VAL A 253 5.35 -9.09 -9.33
C VAL A 253 4.45 -9.78 -10.37
N LYS A 254 3.67 -10.77 -9.92
CA LYS A 254 2.75 -11.58 -10.72
C LYS A 254 1.32 -11.04 -10.68
N SER A 255 0.83 -10.78 -9.47
CA SER A 255 -0.54 -10.32 -9.26
C SER A 255 -0.65 -9.43 -8.03
N ILE A 256 -1.66 -8.58 -8.05
CA ILE A 256 -2.10 -7.69 -7.00
C ILE A 256 -3.59 -7.96 -6.80
N GLY A 257 -4.01 -8.00 -5.55
CA GLY A 257 -5.39 -8.21 -5.17
C GLY A 257 -5.72 -7.54 -3.87
N ILE A 258 -7.01 -7.48 -3.57
CA ILE A 258 -7.52 -6.99 -2.29
C ILE A 258 -8.37 -8.10 -1.68
N GLY A 259 -8.15 -8.38 -0.40
CA GLY A 259 -8.92 -9.32 0.39
C GLY A 259 -9.65 -8.63 1.54
N LEU A 260 -10.72 -9.27 1.99
CA LEU A 260 -11.47 -8.95 3.18
C LEU A 260 -11.56 -10.23 4.02
N THR A 261 -10.99 -10.18 5.22
CA THR A 261 -10.96 -11.27 6.20
C THR A 261 -11.25 -10.73 7.60
N ASP A 262 -12.12 -9.72 7.69
CA ASP A 262 -12.44 -9.03 8.95
C ASP A 262 -13.33 -9.85 9.89
N ARG A 263 -13.94 -10.93 9.37
CA ARG A 263 -14.91 -11.82 10.04
C ARG A 263 -16.12 -11.09 10.61
N VAL A 264 -16.47 -9.94 10.05
CA VAL A 264 -17.68 -9.22 10.45
C VAL A 264 -18.78 -9.55 9.44
N ASP A 265 -19.85 -10.19 9.89
CA ASP A 265 -20.97 -10.53 9.02
C ASP A 265 -21.61 -9.27 8.39
N GLY A 266 -22.13 -9.42 7.17
CA GLY A 266 -22.87 -8.37 6.48
C GLY A 266 -22.21 -7.86 5.20
N PRO A 267 -22.77 -6.78 4.62
CA PRO A 267 -22.33 -6.29 3.31
C PRO A 267 -21.01 -5.55 3.38
N PHE A 268 -20.29 -5.56 2.27
CA PHE A 268 -19.10 -4.74 2.05
C PHE A 268 -19.13 -4.07 0.67
N ASP A 269 -18.52 -2.90 0.56
CA ASP A 269 -18.44 -2.09 -0.66
C ASP A 269 -17.12 -1.29 -0.68
N LEU A 270 -16.20 -1.70 -1.54
CA LEU A 270 -14.95 -1.01 -1.80
C LEU A 270 -14.87 -0.63 -3.26
N ARG A 271 -14.66 0.65 -3.53
CA ARG A 271 -14.50 1.19 -4.88
C ARG A 271 -13.04 1.49 -5.13
N ILE A 272 -12.51 1.04 -6.27
CA ILE A 272 -11.11 1.19 -6.65
C ILE A 272 -11.05 1.86 -8.01
N HIS A 273 -10.48 3.04 -8.07
CA HIS A 273 -10.27 3.76 -9.33
C HIS A 273 -8.96 3.32 -9.99
N LYS A 274 -7.86 3.24 -9.21
CA LYS A 274 -6.52 3.01 -9.75
C LYS A 274 -5.56 2.42 -8.71
N ILE A 275 -4.66 1.55 -9.16
CA ILE A 275 -3.53 1.02 -8.40
C ILE A 275 -2.25 1.20 -9.22
N TRP A 276 -1.25 1.87 -8.65
CA TRP A 276 -0.01 2.19 -9.35
C TRP A 276 1.21 2.19 -8.41
N ALA A 277 2.39 2.01 -8.97
CA ALA A 277 3.64 2.20 -8.23
C ALA A 277 4.14 3.63 -8.41
N THR A 278 4.63 4.25 -7.34
CA THR A 278 5.10 5.64 -7.39
C THR A 278 6.19 5.98 -6.38
N ASN A 279 6.89 7.08 -6.66
CA ASN A 279 7.83 7.77 -5.76
C ASN A 279 7.31 9.17 -5.35
N GLY A 280 6.07 9.51 -5.69
CA GLY A 280 5.46 10.82 -5.46
C GLY A 280 4.23 11.03 -6.34
N MET A 281 3.77 12.25 -6.54
CA MET A 281 2.75 12.57 -7.54
C MET A 281 3.26 13.70 -8.42
N GLY A 282 3.16 13.55 -9.74
CA GLY A 282 3.46 14.65 -10.67
C GLY A 282 2.34 15.69 -10.67
N GLU A 283 2.57 16.86 -11.27
CA GLU A 283 1.57 17.95 -11.30
C GLU A 283 0.20 17.49 -11.84
N ALA A 284 0.18 16.68 -12.90
CA ALA A 284 -1.05 16.15 -13.47
C ALA A 284 -1.78 15.18 -12.52
N ASP A 285 -1.03 14.33 -11.80
CA ASP A 285 -1.61 13.40 -10.83
C ASP A 285 -2.13 14.14 -9.59
N ILE A 286 -1.46 15.24 -9.18
CA ILE A 286 -1.92 16.11 -8.08
C ILE A 286 -3.21 16.83 -8.46
N GLU A 287 -3.33 17.34 -9.69
CA GLU A 287 -4.56 17.98 -10.14
C GLU A 287 -5.71 16.97 -10.21
N GLU A 288 -5.45 15.77 -10.71
CA GLU A 288 -6.42 14.67 -10.67
C GLU A 288 -6.80 14.27 -9.25
N GLU A 289 -5.83 14.17 -8.34
CA GLU A 289 -6.04 13.87 -6.92
C GLU A 289 -6.94 14.92 -6.26
N ARG A 290 -6.69 16.21 -6.50
CA ARG A 290 -7.53 17.31 -6.02
C ARG A 290 -8.94 17.24 -6.62
N ARG A 291 -9.06 16.90 -7.90
CA ARG A 291 -10.34 16.77 -8.58
C ARG A 291 -11.18 15.62 -8.03
N ILE A 292 -10.58 14.44 -7.80
CA ILE A 292 -11.30 13.23 -7.38
C ILE A 292 -11.49 13.17 -5.86
N CYS A 293 -10.43 13.40 -5.10
CA CYS A 293 -10.43 13.24 -3.63
C CYS A 293 -10.87 14.52 -2.91
N GLY A 294 -10.84 15.68 -3.57
CA GLY A 294 -11.30 16.95 -3.01
C GLY A 294 -10.61 17.28 -1.68
N GLY A 295 -11.40 17.46 -0.62
CA GLY A 295 -10.88 17.71 0.74
C GLY A 295 -10.12 16.54 1.38
N ASN A 296 -10.15 15.36 0.76
CA ASN A 296 -9.38 14.17 1.16
C ASN A 296 -8.15 13.95 0.29
N ALA A 297 -7.82 14.87 -0.63
CA ALA A 297 -6.59 14.79 -1.41
C ALA A 297 -5.38 14.75 -0.46
N LEU A 298 -4.40 13.91 -0.80
CA LEU A 298 -3.15 13.85 -0.04
C LEU A 298 -2.49 15.25 -0.02
N PRO A 299 -1.96 15.72 1.13
CA PRO A 299 -1.30 17.02 1.23
C PRO A 299 0.06 17.06 0.51
N LEU A 300 0.41 16.03 -0.26
CA LEU A 300 1.75 15.78 -0.74
C LEU A 300 2.09 16.63 -1.97
N ASP A 301 2.98 17.58 -1.72
CA ASP A 301 3.84 18.21 -2.73
C ASP A 301 5.29 17.68 -2.66
N GLU A 302 5.53 16.67 -1.81
CA GLU A 302 6.87 16.21 -1.46
C GLU A 302 7.21 14.89 -2.14
N GLY A 303 8.07 15.00 -3.14
CA GLY A 303 8.74 13.89 -3.82
C GLY A 303 9.10 14.24 -5.25
N VAL A 304 8.25 15.03 -5.93
CA VAL A 304 8.53 15.55 -7.27
C VAL A 304 9.18 16.94 -7.22
N ARG A 305 8.82 17.82 -6.26
CA ARG A 305 9.41 19.18 -6.16
C ARG A 305 10.77 19.24 -5.46
N SER A 306 11.03 18.40 -4.46
CA SER A 306 12.27 18.44 -3.67
C SER A 306 13.39 17.53 -4.19
N GLY A 307 13.15 16.77 -5.27
CA GLY A 307 14.13 15.83 -5.84
C GLY A 307 14.62 14.76 -4.86
N TRP A 308 13.96 14.61 -3.70
CA TRP A 308 14.43 13.83 -2.55
C TRP A 308 15.88 14.17 -2.12
N THR A 309 16.33 15.42 -2.29
CA THR A 309 17.71 15.86 -1.97
C THR A 309 17.86 16.71 -0.72
N GLU A 310 16.79 17.18 -0.07
CA GLU A 310 16.94 18.03 1.12
C GLU A 310 16.78 17.21 2.39
N GLN A 311 17.93 16.88 3.00
CA GLN A 311 18.02 16.82 4.46
C GLN A 311 17.43 18.13 5.01
N SER A 312 16.60 18.00 6.03
CA SER A 312 16.00 19.10 6.78
C SER A 312 17.00 20.24 7.05
N GLU A 313 17.03 21.25 6.19
CA GLU A 313 17.62 22.54 6.52
C GLU A 313 16.61 23.29 7.37
N GLN A 314 16.85 23.30 8.68
CA GLN A 314 16.21 24.20 9.61
C GLN A 314 16.48 25.64 9.13
N LEU A 315 15.41 26.31 8.68
CA LEU A 315 15.40 27.74 8.41
C LEU A 315 15.92 28.52 9.63
N PRO A 316 16.89 29.46 9.48
CA PRO A 316 17.34 30.27 10.59
C PRO A 316 16.23 31.24 11.01
N GLU A 317 16.01 31.34 12.32
CA GLU A 317 15.06 32.26 12.94
C GLU A 317 15.28 33.69 12.42
N LYS A 318 14.22 34.27 11.87
CA LYS A 318 14.15 35.68 11.51
C LYS A 318 14.25 36.52 12.78
N GLU A 319 15.36 37.24 12.90
CA GLU A 319 15.46 38.46 13.71
C GLU A 319 14.24 39.35 13.48
N SER A 320 13.60 39.79 14.56
CA SER A 320 12.75 40.96 14.50
C SER A 320 12.91 41.86 15.73
N LYS A 321 13.40 43.07 15.41
CA LYS A 321 13.08 44.38 15.99
C LYS A 321 13.80 44.83 17.27
N GLN A 322 14.85 45.61 17.00
CA GLN A 322 15.08 46.97 17.51
C GLN A 322 14.00 47.51 18.45
N LYS A 323 14.42 47.81 19.69
CA LYS A 323 13.85 48.87 20.52
C LYS A 323 14.86 50.02 20.59
N SER A 324 14.33 51.19 20.29
CA SER A 324 14.87 52.53 20.31
C SER A 324 15.55 52.94 21.61
N GLN A 325 16.71 53.59 21.50
CA GLN A 325 17.18 54.60 22.45
C GLN A 325 17.67 55.83 21.68
N GLU A 326 17.05 56.97 21.95
CA GLU A 326 17.41 58.29 21.45
C GLU A 326 18.58 58.90 22.24
N PRO A 327 19.29 59.90 21.67
CA PRO A 327 20.57 60.38 22.16
C PRO A 327 20.44 61.65 23.02
N GLN A 328 21.31 61.82 24.03
CA GLN A 328 21.60 63.13 24.61
C GLN A 328 23.09 63.37 24.83
N GLN A 329 23.44 64.65 24.74
CA GLN A 329 24.72 65.25 24.38
C GLN A 329 25.67 65.52 25.56
N LYS A 330 26.97 65.61 25.20
CA LYS A 330 28.03 66.55 25.63
C LYS A 330 28.47 66.62 27.10
N GLY A 331 29.78 66.48 27.31
CA GLY A 331 30.49 67.08 28.45
C GLY A 331 31.96 66.66 28.57
N LEU A 332 32.87 67.45 28.00
CA LEU A 332 34.32 67.40 28.24
C LEU A 332 34.65 68.07 29.59
N LYS A 333 35.51 67.43 30.43
CA LYS A 333 36.41 67.97 31.50
C LYS A 333 36.51 66.92 32.63
N GLY A 334 37.66 66.57 33.20
CA GLY A 334 39.00 67.11 33.05
C GLY A 334 40.02 66.23 33.78
N LEU A 335 41.30 66.53 33.52
CA LEU A 335 42.46 66.04 34.25
C LEU A 335 42.33 66.33 35.76
N LYS A 336 42.86 65.42 36.59
CA LYS A 336 43.67 65.77 37.75
C LYS A 336 44.69 64.66 38.06
N TRP A 337 45.93 65.12 38.22
CA TRP A 337 47.08 64.41 38.78
C TRP A 337 47.08 64.52 40.32
N GLU A 338 48.05 63.81 40.92
CA GLU A 338 48.57 63.90 42.31
C GLU A 338 47.74 63.12 43.35
N GLU A 339 48.30 62.24 44.18
CA GLU A 339 49.67 62.11 44.75
C GLU A 339 50.06 60.64 44.99
#